data_AF-A0A1Q3SF15-F1
#
_entry.id   AF-A0A1Q3SF15-F1
#
_cell.length_a   1.000
_cell.length_b   1.000
_cell.length_c   1.000
_cell.angle_alpha   90.00
_cell.angle_beta   90.00
_cell.angle_gamma   90.00
#
_symmetry.space_group_name_H-M   'P 1'
#
loop_
_entity.id
_entity.type
_entity.pdbx_description
1 polymer ?
#
loop_
_entity_poly.entity_id
_entity_poly.type
_entity_poly.pdbx_seq_one_letter_code
_entity_poly.pdbx_strand_id
1 'polypeptide(L)'
;MDKLLTMLFSKQGRINRLQYLGYSFLLTIFMLAILLIADYFSGGNFENSENPIVVTLVFLLYLVVLYSSIILAIKRFHDINASGWWAILIVIPLVPLVMLFIPGTKGPNNFGNPP
;
A
#
# COMPACT_ATOMS: atom_id res chain seq x y z
N MET A 1 2.80 -12.43 -14.60
CA MET A 1 3.60 -11.70 -13.59
C MET A 1 3.38 -10.18 -13.68
N ASP A 2 3.06 -9.66 -14.87
CA ASP A 2 2.93 -8.23 -15.16
C ASP A 2 1.81 -7.49 -14.39
N LYS A 3 0.72 -8.19 -14.05
CA LYS A 3 -0.42 -7.58 -13.34
C LYS A 3 -0.08 -7.15 -11.91
N LEU A 4 0.78 -7.88 -11.18
CA LEU A 4 1.16 -7.50 -9.82
C LEU A 4 2.09 -6.29 -9.82
N LEU A 5 3.08 -6.29 -10.71
CA LEU A 5 4.03 -5.18 -10.83
C LEU A 5 3.32 -3.89 -11.25
N THR A 6 2.42 -3.97 -12.23
CA THR A 6 1.59 -2.81 -12.61
C THR A 6 0.67 -2.37 -11.48
N MET A 7 0.12 -3.29 -10.69
CA MET A 7 -0.71 -2.95 -9.54
C MET A 7 0.05 -2.18 -8.45
N LEU A 8 1.28 -2.60 -8.13
CA LEU A 8 2.05 -2.07 -7.00
C LEU A 8 2.98 -0.90 -7.34
N PHE A 9 3.41 -0.75 -8.61
CA PHE A 9 4.42 0.25 -9.00
C PHE A 9 3.98 1.25 -10.07
N SER A 10 2.90 0.99 -10.79
CA SER A 10 2.36 1.94 -11.76
C SER A 10 1.20 2.73 -11.14
N LYS A 11 1.16 4.04 -11.32
CA LYS A 11 0.07 4.92 -10.85
C LYS A 11 -1.17 4.92 -11.74
N GLN A 12 -1.09 4.28 -12.90
CA GLN A 12 -2.12 4.32 -13.92
C GLN A 12 -3.30 3.40 -13.57
N GLY A 13 -4.49 3.82 -13.96
CA GLY A 13 -5.73 3.08 -13.77
C GLY A 13 -6.39 3.31 -12.41
N ARG A 14 -7.34 2.43 -12.11
CA ARG A 14 -8.24 2.48 -10.96
C ARG A 14 -8.34 1.10 -10.33
N ILE A 15 -8.65 1.06 -9.03
CA ILE A 15 -8.93 -0.19 -8.32
C ILE A 15 -10.22 -0.07 -7.52
N ASN A 16 -10.98 -1.16 -7.48
CA ASN A 16 -12.18 -1.21 -6.66
C ASN A 16 -11.84 -1.40 -5.18
N ARG A 17 -12.84 -1.24 -4.31
CA ARG A 17 -12.69 -1.35 -2.84
C ARG A 17 -12.12 -2.71 -2.38
N LEU A 18 -12.48 -3.80 -3.06
CA LEU A 18 -12.06 -5.15 -2.68
C LEU A 18 -10.60 -5.41 -3.07
N GLN A 19 -10.19 -4.93 -4.25
CA GLN A 19 -8.79 -4.93 -4.68
C GLN A 19 -7.94 -4.07 -3.76
N TYR A 20 -8.39 -2.86 -3.43
CA TYR A 20 -7.69 -2.00 -2.48
C TYR A 20 -7.50 -2.70 -1.14
N LEU A 21 -8.58 -3.25 -0.55
CA LEU A 21 -8.51 -4.02 0.68
C LEU A 21 -7.55 -5.22 0.58
N GLY A 22 -7.69 -6.03 -0.46
CA GLY A 22 -6.90 -7.25 -0.65
C GLY A 22 -5.41 -6.97 -0.80
N TYR A 23 -5.03 -5.98 -1.62
CA TYR A 23 -3.62 -5.60 -1.80
C TYR A 23 -3.05 -4.90 -0.57
N SER A 24 -3.81 -4.01 0.10
CA SER A 24 -3.38 -3.40 1.36
C SER A 24 -3.18 -4.44 2.46
N PHE A 25 -4.06 -5.44 2.55
CA PHE A 25 -3.93 -6.54 3.49
C PHE A 25 -2.72 -7.42 3.17
N LEU A 26 -2.48 -7.73 1.89
CA LEU A 26 -1.30 -8.45 1.44
C LEU A 26 0.00 -7.72 1.80
N LEU A 27 0.06 -6.40 1.55
CA LEU A 27 1.22 -5.57 1.94
C LEU A 27 1.43 -5.55 3.46
N THR A 28 0.34 -5.54 4.23
CA THR A 28 0.39 -5.59 5.70
C THR A 28 0.94 -6.93 6.18
N ILE A 29 0.43 -8.06 5.66
CA ILE A 29 0.94 -9.40 5.99
C ILE A 29 2.43 -9.52 5.60
N PHE A 30 2.79 -9.01 4.42
CA PHE A 30 4.17 -9.04 3.96
C PHE A 30 5.10 -8.26 4.91
N MET A 31 4.70 -7.07 5.36
CA MET A 31 5.47 -6.31 6.35
C MET A 31 5.53 -7.00 7.71
N LEU A 32 4.43 -7.58 8.19
CA LEU A 32 4.43 -8.34 9.45
C LEU A 32 5.40 -9.52 9.37
N ALA A 33 5.44 -10.24 8.24
CA ALA A 33 6.40 -11.32 8.03
C ALA A 33 7.86 -10.83 8.09
N ILE A 34 8.16 -9.69 7.45
CA ILE A 34 9.50 -9.07 7.51
C ILE A 34 9.87 -8.71 8.96
N LEU A 35 8.96 -8.10 9.71
CA LEU A 35 9.21 -7.71 11.10
C LEU A 35 9.44 -8.92 12.01
N LEU A 36 8.65 -9.99 11.86
CA LEU A 36 8.85 -11.23 12.63
C LEU A 36 10.18 -11.90 12.30
N ILE A 37 10.59 -11.91 11.03
CA ILE A 37 11.88 -12.43 10.61
C ILE A 37 13.01 -11.59 11.21
N ALA A 38 12.91 -10.26 11.10
CA ALA A 38 13.91 -9.35 11.66
C ALA A 38 14.03 -9.51 13.18
N ASP A 39 12.92 -9.64 13.89
CA ASP A 39 12.89 -9.86 15.33
C ASP A 39 13.54 -11.17 15.75
N TYR A 40 13.27 -12.26 15.01
CA TYR A 40 13.96 -13.53 15.23
C TYR A 40 15.48 -13.41 15.08
N PHE A 41 15.96 -12.72 14.05
CA PHE A 41 17.40 -12.50 13.82
C PHE A 41 18.03 -11.51 14.81
N SER A 42 17.22 -10.66 15.44
CA SER A 42 17.64 -9.73 16.50
C SER A 42 17.48 -10.31 17.92
N GLY A 43 17.20 -11.61 18.06
CA GLY A 43 17.09 -12.26 19.37
C GLY A 43 15.81 -11.90 20.14
N GLY A 44 14.73 -11.55 19.43
CA GLY A 44 13.44 -11.19 20.02
C GLY A 44 13.35 -9.75 20.53
N ASN A 45 14.30 -8.89 20.16
CA ASN A 45 14.36 -7.49 20.55
C ASN A 45 14.73 -6.58 19.38
N PHE A 46 14.03 -6.67 18.24
CA PHE A 46 14.32 -5.85 17.06
C PHE A 46 14.37 -4.34 17.36
N GLU A 47 13.50 -3.84 18.24
CA GLU A 47 13.44 -2.41 18.60
C GLU A 47 14.76 -1.87 19.16
N ASN A 48 15.55 -2.74 19.83
CA ASN A 48 16.86 -2.40 20.40
C ASN A 48 18.01 -3.05 19.62
N SER A 49 17.76 -3.51 18.40
CA SER A 49 18.76 -4.20 17.58
C SER A 49 19.90 -3.26 17.20
N GLU A 50 21.10 -3.53 17.71
CA GLU A 50 22.32 -2.81 17.34
C GLU A 50 22.89 -3.28 15.99
N ASN A 51 22.32 -4.32 15.36
CA ASN A 51 22.78 -4.81 14.07
C ASN A 51 22.35 -3.85 12.94
N PRO A 52 23.27 -3.05 12.36
CA PRO A 52 22.91 -2.01 11.41
C PRO A 52 22.41 -2.59 10.09
N ILE A 53 22.81 -3.82 9.75
CA ILE A 53 22.41 -4.48 8.50
C ILE A 53 20.92 -4.82 8.54
N VAL A 54 20.46 -5.44 9.64
CA VAL A 54 19.04 -5.82 9.81
C VAL A 54 18.16 -4.58 9.83
N VAL A 55 18.53 -3.56 10.60
CA VAL A 55 17.77 -2.29 10.70
C VAL A 55 17.68 -1.59 9.35
N THR A 56 18.80 -1.48 8.63
CA THR A 56 18.83 -0.82 7.30
C THR A 56 17.98 -1.58 6.29
N LEU A 57 18.06 -2.92 6.28
CA LEU A 57 17.27 -3.74 5.35
C LEU A 57 15.77 -3.61 5.60
N VAL A 58 15.34 -3.69 6.87
CA VAL A 58 13.92 -3.50 7.24
C VAL A 58 13.43 -2.11 6.84
N PHE A 59 14.25 -1.08 7.07
CA PHE A 59 13.91 0.28 6.65
C PHE A 59 13.72 0.41 5.13
N LEU A 60 14.61 -0.17 4.32
CA LEU A 60 14.48 -0.16 2.86
C LEU A 60 13.22 -0.91 2.39
N LEU A 61 12.93 -2.07 2.98
CA LEU A 61 11.72 -2.83 2.65
C LEU A 61 10.44 -2.08 3.06
N TYR A 62 10.47 -1.40 4.20
CA TYR A 62 9.39 -0.52 4.64
C TYR A 62 9.13 0.58 3.61
N LEU A 63 10.17 1.23 3.06
CA LEU A 63 9.99 2.25 2.01
C LEU A 63 9.33 1.69 0.74
N VAL A 64 9.67 0.46 0.35
CA VAL A 64 9.04 -0.21 -0.79
C VAL A 64 7.54 -0.43 -0.53
N VAL A 65 7.19 -0.93 0.65
CA VAL A 65 5.77 -1.14 1.00
C VAL A 65 5.01 0.16 1.17
N LEU A 66 5.63 1.19 1.74
CA LEU A 66 5.06 2.53 1.84
C LEU A 66 4.76 3.09 0.45
N TYR A 67 5.73 2.98 -0.47
CA TYR A 67 5.55 3.39 -1.86
C TYR A 67 4.38 2.65 -2.53
N SER A 68 4.34 1.32 -2.42
CA SER A 68 3.23 0.54 -2.99
C SER A 68 1.88 0.89 -2.35
N SER A 69 1.84 1.19 -1.06
CA SER A 69 0.63 1.65 -0.36
C SER A 69 0.13 2.99 -0.89
N ILE A 70 1.04 3.93 -1.18
CA ILE A 70 0.73 5.20 -1.84
C ILE A 70 0.16 4.96 -3.25
N ILE A 71 0.76 4.05 -4.04
CA ILE A 71 0.26 3.72 -5.38
C ILE A 71 -1.16 3.14 -5.33
N LEU A 72 -1.45 2.25 -4.39
CA LEU A 72 -2.81 1.71 -4.19
C LEU A 72 -3.79 2.82 -3.83
N ALA A 73 -3.40 3.74 -2.95
CA ALA A 73 -4.23 4.88 -2.56
C ALA A 73 -4.50 5.84 -3.72
N ILE A 74 -3.49 6.13 -4.55
CA ILE A 74 -3.64 6.93 -5.78
C ILE A 74 -4.72 6.31 -6.67
N LYS A 75 -4.63 5.00 -6.94
CA LYS A 75 -5.63 4.30 -7.77
C LYS A 75 -7.02 4.26 -7.15
N ARG A 76 -7.10 4.23 -5.81
CA ARG A 76 -8.36 4.31 -5.09
C ARG A 76 -9.00 5.70 -5.21
N PHE A 77 -8.20 6.76 -5.11
CA PHE A 77 -8.65 8.14 -5.37
C PHE A 77 -9.05 8.34 -6.84
N HIS A 78 -8.31 7.76 -7.78
CA HIS A 78 -8.70 7.75 -9.18
C HIS A 78 -10.05 7.05 -9.39
N ASP A 79 -10.39 6.04 -8.59
CA ASP A 79 -11.67 5.34 -8.72
C ASP A 79 -12.88 6.23 -8.41
N ILE A 80 -12.72 7.18 -7.49
CA ILE A 80 -13.71 8.21 -7.17
C ILE A 80 -13.54 9.49 -8.01
N ASN A 81 -12.74 9.42 -9.09
CA ASN A 81 -12.40 10.53 -9.99
C ASN A 81 -11.74 11.74 -9.29
N ALA A 82 -11.02 11.47 -8.20
CA ALA A 82 -10.24 12.47 -7.47
C ALA A 82 -8.78 12.48 -7.91
N SER A 83 -8.08 13.58 -7.64
CA SER A 83 -6.64 13.71 -7.88
C SER A 83 -5.84 12.71 -7.04
N GLY A 84 -4.82 12.08 -7.63
CA GLY A 84 -3.90 11.19 -6.92
C GLY A 84 -3.12 11.88 -5.79
N TRP A 85 -3.03 13.21 -5.79
CA TRP A 85 -2.40 13.98 -4.69
C TRP A 85 -3.04 13.74 -3.33
N TRP A 86 -4.34 13.39 -3.29
CA TRP A 86 -5.02 13.07 -2.05
C TRP A 86 -4.49 11.80 -1.38
N ALA A 87 -3.69 10.98 -2.08
CA ALA A 87 -3.03 9.80 -1.50
C ALA A 87 -2.14 10.11 -0.29
N ILE A 88 -1.68 11.35 -0.13
CA ILE A 88 -0.94 11.78 1.08
C ILE A 88 -1.78 11.59 2.35
N LEU A 89 -3.11 11.63 2.24
CA LEU A 89 -4.02 11.46 3.38
C LEU A 89 -3.97 10.06 4.00
N ILE A 90 -3.35 9.05 3.38
CA ILE A 90 -3.25 7.70 3.97
C ILE A 90 -2.41 7.66 5.25
N VAL A 91 -1.62 8.70 5.53
CA VAL A 91 -0.92 8.86 6.81
C VAL A 91 -1.91 9.00 7.97
N ILE A 92 -3.14 9.44 7.68
CA ILE A 92 -4.24 9.47 8.65
C ILE A 92 -4.88 8.06 8.69
N PRO A 93 -4.80 7.32 9.80
CA PRO A 93 -5.23 5.91 9.86
C PRO A 93 -6.70 5.66 9.45
N LEU A 94 -7.56 6.68 9.64
CA LEU A 94 -8.99 6.58 9.31
C LEU A 94 -9.27 6.72 7.82
N VAL A 95 -8.39 7.33 7.03
CA VAL A 95 -8.64 7.59 5.60
C VAL A 95 -8.74 6.30 4.79
N PRO A 96 -7.82 5.32 4.91
CA PRO A 96 -7.96 4.01 4.25
C PRO A 96 -9.27 3.30 4.59
N LEU A 97 -9.74 3.41 5.84
CA LEU A 97 -11.01 2.81 6.29
C LEU A 97 -12.21 3.47 5.62
N VAL A 98 -12.26 4.81 5.61
CA VAL A 98 -13.35 5.57 4.98
C VAL A 98 -13.44 5.24 3.48
N MET A 99 -12.31 5.06 2.79
CA MET A 99 -12.28 4.70 1.38
C MET A 99 -12.95 3.36 1.03
N LEU A 100 -13.12 2.46 1.99
CA LEU A 100 -13.80 1.19 1.79
C LEU A 100 -15.32 1.35 1.62
N PHE A 101 -15.88 2.44 2.15
CA PHE A 101 -17.31 2.71 2.12
C PHE A 101 -17.75 3.62 0.97
N ILE A 102 -16.83 4.39 0.38
CA ILE A 102 -17.14 5.29 -0.73
C ILE A 102 -17.27 4.47 -2.03
N PRO A 103 -18.38 4.53 -2.78
CA PRO A 103 -18.47 3.86 -4.07
C PRO A 103 -17.59 4.54 -5.13
N GLY A 104 -17.03 3.75 -6.03
CA GLY A 104 -16.35 4.26 -7.22
C GLY A 104 -17.30 4.95 -8.20
N THR A 105 -16.74 5.70 -9.14
CA THR A 105 -17.52 6.33 -10.22
C THR A 105 -18.15 5.27 -11.14
N LYS A 106 -19.45 5.43 -11.42
CA LYS A 106 -20.22 4.56 -12.32
C LYS A 106 -19.88 4.92 -13.77
N GLY A 107 -19.14 4.05 -14.46
CA GLY A 107 -18.72 4.25 -15.85
C GLY A 107 -17.30 4.81 -16.01
N PRO A 108 -16.92 5.20 -17.24
CA PRO A 108 -15.60 5.76 -17.54
C PRO A 108 -15.36 7.06 -16.78
N ASN A 109 -14.12 7.28 -16.35
CA ASN A 109 -13.69 8.56 -15.79
C ASN A 109 -12.32 8.98 -16.35
N ASN A 110 -11.73 10.06 -15.82
CA ASN A 110 -10.44 10.62 -16.27
C ASN A 110 -9.25 9.64 -16.18
N PHE A 111 -9.41 8.54 -15.45
CA PHE A 111 -8.38 7.54 -15.17
C PHE A 111 -8.69 6.17 -15.81
N GLY A 112 -9.74 6.10 -16.63
CA GLY A 112 -10.10 4.94 -17.44
C GLY A 112 -11.45 4.31 -17.11
N ASN A 113 -11.67 3.15 -17.70
CA ASN A 113 -12.86 2.34 -17.50
C ASN A 113 -12.89 1.73 -16.09
N PRO A 114 -14.08 1.36 -15.57
CA PRO A 114 -14.19 0.67 -14.29
C PRO A 114 -13.38 -0.64 -14.27
N PRO A 115 -12.73 -0.97 -13.15
CA PRO A 115 -11.87 -2.16 -13.00
C PRO A 115 -12.63 -3.47 -12.79
#